data_AF-A0A520Q5R9-F1
#
_entry.id   AF-A0A520Q5R9-F1
#
_cell.length_a   1.000
_cell.length_b   1.000
_cell.length_c   1.000
_cell.angle_alpha   90.00
_cell.angle_beta   90.00
_cell.angle_gamma   90.00
#
_symmetry.space_group_name_H-M   'P 1'
#
loop_
_entity.id
_entity.type
_entity.pdbx_description
1 polymer ?
#
loop_
_entity_poly.entity_id
_entity_poly.type
_entity_poly.pdbx_seq_one_letter_code
_entity_poly.pdbx_strand_id
1 'polypeptide(L)'
;MLLPIALSVFGQLVTPVLSPSAPAPLPGWSWEGGFYQPDLVTKSSSSDVTPWVCGSGPTVGLPQVENLIPSDCSYNFTNPDAMYDPSNGRYVIPCVVHVITDGSVGSVDLSCVQGAIDILNNDFRAASGTPGSSGLDTQIEFFLPQVDEQGNPSTGVTFTSNADWFYETSPTSTNSLAYRDALAWDPNKYMNIYVLNIAAAGYAFLPVDPCNCIPGNRLYDGVHMRTDYFGSCGAQMSGRVLTHEVGHYLGLFHTFNEGCDSGSCNASGDRICDTNPQAEGSYGFDCNTYQSCGSADPDRNYMNYGNGSCFEDFTSDQIRRMRCVLESYRPQLGTLVFPGACCFEDGSCELATESGCADVGGTYQGEGSACEPNNCPQPPTLGACCLPDLSCSEVEASECATLGGDYKGDDSVC
;
A
#
# COMPACT_ATOMS: atom_id res chain seq x y z
N MET A 1 62.80 17.79 -1.74
CA MET A 1 63.25 16.62 -0.97
C MET A 1 62.62 16.75 0.42
N LEU A 2 61.70 15.82 0.71
CA LEU A 2 61.29 15.30 2.03
C LEU A 2 60.88 16.25 3.19
N LEU A 3 59.61 16.09 3.60
CA LEU A 3 59.06 16.24 4.95
C LEU A 3 59.91 15.52 6.03
N PRO A 4 59.85 15.89 7.33
CA PRO A 4 58.87 15.28 8.29
C PRO A 4 58.36 16.25 9.42
N ILE A 5 57.10 16.19 9.89
CA ILE A 5 56.45 15.37 10.97
C ILE A 5 57.03 15.54 12.39
N ALA A 6 56.21 16.01 13.36
CA ALA A 6 55.94 15.36 14.67
C ALA A 6 55.07 16.16 15.69
N LEU A 7 54.04 15.46 16.24
CA LEU A 7 53.44 15.42 17.61
C LEU A 7 52.77 16.68 18.24
N SER A 8 51.44 16.71 18.55
CA SER A 8 50.63 16.08 19.64
C SER A 8 50.86 16.72 21.04
N VAL A 9 49.93 17.09 21.95
CA VAL A 9 48.48 16.87 22.18
C VAL A 9 47.94 17.96 23.16
N PHE A 10 46.61 18.10 23.20
CA PHE A 10 45.70 18.49 24.32
C PHE A 10 45.22 19.94 24.49
N GLY A 11 43.95 20.14 24.08
CA GLY A 11 42.90 20.71 24.94
C GLY A 11 42.47 22.15 24.65
N GLN A 12 41.31 22.34 24.00
CA GLN A 12 40.21 23.21 24.46
C GLN A 12 39.13 23.45 23.38
N LEU A 13 37.87 23.31 23.82
CA LEU A 13 36.68 24.13 23.49
C LEU A 13 36.44 24.48 22.02
N VAL A 14 35.49 23.76 21.41
CA VAL A 14 34.85 24.15 20.16
C VAL A 14 33.65 25.05 20.48
N THR A 15 33.71 26.30 20.02
CA THR A 15 32.56 27.19 19.90
C THR A 15 31.76 26.86 18.63
N PRO A 16 30.44 27.10 18.60
CA PRO A 16 29.58 26.67 17.51
C PRO A 16 29.75 27.56 16.27
N VAL A 17 29.86 26.92 15.11
CA VAL A 17 29.81 27.58 13.80
C VAL A 17 28.35 27.88 13.45
N LEU A 18 28.16 29.10 12.97
CA LEU A 18 26.89 29.74 12.63
C LEU A 18 26.12 28.97 11.55
N SER A 19 24.81 28.83 11.80
CA SER A 19 23.75 28.36 10.90
C SER A 19 23.60 29.24 9.65
N PRO A 20 23.30 28.67 8.46
CA PRO A 20 22.83 29.46 7.33
C PRO A 20 21.42 30.00 7.63
N SER A 21 21.24 31.28 7.33
CA SER A 21 20.01 32.07 7.47
C SER A 21 18.81 31.42 6.79
N ALA A 22 17.72 31.24 7.55
CA ALA A 22 16.41 30.79 7.06
C ALA A 22 15.81 31.77 6.03
N PRO A 23 15.22 31.28 4.92
CA PRO A 23 14.38 32.11 4.06
C PRO A 23 13.11 32.55 4.82
N ALA A 24 12.54 33.69 4.40
CA ALA A 24 11.38 34.29 5.05
C ALA A 24 10.15 33.35 5.06
N PRO A 25 9.33 33.35 6.13
CA PRO A 25 8.16 32.48 6.24
C PRO A 25 7.08 32.82 5.20
N LEU A 26 6.47 31.78 4.61
CA LEU A 26 5.27 31.90 3.78
C LEU A 26 4.04 32.15 4.69
N PRO A 27 3.05 32.95 4.27
CA PRO A 27 1.82 33.14 5.05
C PRO A 27 1.07 31.80 5.21
N GLY A 28 0.80 31.37 6.44
CA GLY A 28 0.05 30.14 6.75
C GLY A 28 0.89 28.88 6.97
N TRP A 29 2.17 29.02 7.33
CA TRP A 29 3.07 27.90 7.64
C TRP A 29 3.94 28.27 8.85
N SER A 30 4.01 27.41 9.87
CA SER A 30 4.93 27.58 11.01
C SER A 30 6.04 26.52 11.00
N TRP A 31 7.23 26.93 11.44
CA TRP A 31 8.46 26.11 11.45
C TRP A 31 8.61 25.43 12.81
N GLU A 32 8.27 24.14 12.91
CA GLU A 32 8.69 23.27 14.02
C GLU A 32 9.08 21.88 13.47
N GLY A 33 10.22 21.34 13.88
CA GLY A 33 10.56 19.92 13.66
C GLY A 33 11.14 19.47 12.30
N GLY A 34 11.20 20.32 11.27
CA GLY A 34 11.91 19.99 10.01
C GLY A 34 11.09 19.31 8.90
N PHE A 35 9.76 19.40 8.94
CA PHE A 35 8.86 18.97 7.87
C PHE A 35 7.79 20.05 7.57
N TYR A 36 7.30 20.11 6.33
CA TYR A 36 6.16 20.95 5.94
C TYR A 36 4.88 20.10 5.97
N GLN A 37 3.99 20.36 6.93
CA GLN A 37 2.60 19.87 6.93
C GLN A 37 1.67 21.04 6.57
N PRO A 38 0.56 20.82 5.84
CA PRO A 38 -0.55 21.77 5.89
C PRO A 38 -1.04 21.86 7.34
N ASP A 39 -1.16 23.07 7.88
CA ASP A 39 -1.59 23.33 9.27
C ASP A 39 -2.91 22.61 9.58
N LEU A 40 -2.83 21.45 10.24
CA LEU A 40 -3.90 20.90 11.04
C LEU A 40 -3.54 21.12 12.52
N VAL A 41 -4.03 22.26 13.01
CA VAL A 41 -4.35 22.54 14.42
C VAL A 41 -3.14 22.63 15.38
N THR A 42 -2.65 23.86 15.56
CA THR A 42 -2.27 24.31 16.91
C THR A 42 -3.28 25.33 17.42
N LYS A 43 -3.82 25.04 18.61
CA LYS A 43 -4.82 25.82 19.35
C LYS A 43 -4.44 27.31 19.46
N SER A 44 -5.28 28.20 18.94
CA SER A 44 -5.60 29.44 19.66
C SER A 44 -7.00 29.93 19.32
N SER A 45 -7.68 30.40 20.36
CA SER A 45 -9.04 30.93 20.34
C SER A 45 -9.15 32.19 19.46
N SER A 46 -9.62 32.05 18.22
CA SER A 46 -10.27 33.15 17.50
C SER A 46 -11.14 32.60 16.37
N SER A 47 -12.36 33.10 16.33
CA SER A 47 -13.51 32.67 15.54
C SER A 47 -13.47 33.08 14.07
N ASP A 48 -12.38 32.86 13.33
CA ASP A 48 -12.31 33.19 11.89
C ASP A 48 -11.19 32.42 11.17
N VAL A 49 -11.26 31.08 11.14
CA VAL A 49 -10.43 30.28 10.21
C VAL A 49 -11.29 29.20 9.59
N THR A 50 -11.60 29.37 8.31
CA THR A 50 -12.27 28.37 7.46
C THR A 50 -11.29 27.24 7.13
N PRO A 51 -11.68 25.95 7.23
CA PRO A 51 -10.87 24.82 6.81
C PRO A 51 -10.38 24.96 5.35
N TRP A 52 -9.24 24.37 5.01
CA TRP A 52 -8.74 24.33 3.64
C TRP A 52 -9.73 23.57 2.75
N VAL A 53 -10.27 24.26 1.74
CA VAL A 53 -11.16 23.73 0.72
C VAL A 53 -10.43 23.84 -0.62
N CYS A 54 -10.25 22.73 -1.33
CA CYS A 54 -9.90 22.77 -2.75
C CYS A 54 -11.02 23.55 -3.48
N GLY A 55 -10.71 24.72 -4.05
CA GLY A 55 -11.68 25.48 -4.87
C GLY A 55 -12.20 26.81 -4.29
N SER A 56 -11.41 27.57 -3.53
CA SER A 56 -11.73 28.98 -3.24
C SER A 56 -11.60 29.93 -4.46
N GLY A 57 -11.40 29.40 -5.66
CA GLY A 57 -11.56 30.09 -6.93
C GLY A 57 -12.95 29.88 -7.54
N PRO A 58 -13.41 30.75 -8.47
CA PRO A 58 -14.76 30.70 -9.00
C PRO A 58 -15.04 29.30 -9.58
N THR A 59 -16.10 28.67 -9.08
CA THR A 59 -16.64 27.40 -9.56
C THR A 59 -16.98 27.55 -11.05
N VAL A 60 -16.02 27.24 -11.92
CA VAL A 60 -16.33 26.91 -13.30
C VAL A 60 -17.12 25.61 -13.21
N GLY A 61 -18.39 25.63 -13.59
CA GLY A 61 -19.36 24.58 -13.35
C GLY A 61 -18.93 23.21 -13.86
N LEU A 62 -18.17 22.49 -13.03
CA LEU A 62 -17.93 21.07 -13.17
C LEU A 62 -19.15 20.34 -12.59
N PRO A 63 -19.69 19.34 -13.30
CA PRO A 63 -20.90 18.65 -12.89
C PRO A 63 -20.71 18.08 -11.48
N GLN A 64 -21.57 18.50 -10.56
CA GLN A 64 -21.74 17.83 -9.28
C GLN A 64 -22.16 16.40 -9.61
N VAL A 65 -21.37 15.39 -9.21
CA VAL A 65 -21.77 14.00 -9.38
C VAL A 65 -22.86 13.73 -8.35
N GLU A 66 -24.13 13.91 -8.75
CA GLU A 66 -25.32 13.67 -7.91
C GLU A 66 -25.56 12.19 -7.55
N ASN A 67 -24.58 11.30 -7.74
CA ASN A 67 -24.70 9.88 -7.42
C ASN A 67 -23.43 9.36 -6.76
N LEU A 68 -23.15 9.81 -5.53
CA LEU A 68 -22.41 8.94 -4.63
C LEU A 68 -23.30 7.71 -4.40
N ILE A 69 -22.83 6.54 -4.81
CA ILE A 69 -23.46 5.27 -4.46
C ILE A 69 -23.70 5.31 -2.94
N PRO A 70 -24.88 4.93 -2.42
CA PRO A 70 -25.06 4.75 -0.98
C PRO A 70 -23.93 3.87 -0.47
N SER A 71 -22.96 4.50 0.17
CA SER A 71 -21.74 3.87 0.62
C SER A 71 -21.68 4.02 2.12
N ASP A 72 -21.13 3.02 2.75
CA ASP A 72 -20.83 3.01 4.18
C ASP A 72 -19.37 3.39 4.43
N CYS A 73 -18.73 4.07 3.48
CA CYS A 73 -17.36 4.56 3.57
C CYS A 73 -17.21 6.00 3.05
N SER A 74 -18.21 6.85 3.28
CA SER A 74 -18.16 8.26 2.92
C SER A 74 -17.07 9.04 3.67
N TYR A 75 -16.87 10.31 3.31
CA TYR A 75 -15.96 11.21 4.03
C TYR A 75 -16.35 11.40 5.49
N ASN A 76 -17.64 11.59 5.75
CA ASN A 76 -18.12 11.93 7.09
C ASN A 76 -18.41 10.69 7.94
N PHE A 77 -18.49 9.50 7.34
CA PHE A 77 -19.01 8.31 8.00
C PHE A 77 -18.44 7.01 7.43
N THR A 78 -18.02 6.06 8.29
CA THR A 78 -17.70 4.66 7.94
C THR A 78 -18.48 3.66 8.78
N ASN A 79 -19.17 2.70 8.17
CA ASN A 79 -19.70 1.51 8.84
C ASN A 79 -19.64 0.34 7.86
N PRO A 80 -18.44 -0.12 7.48
CA PRO A 80 -18.27 -0.90 6.28
C PRO A 80 -18.83 -2.31 6.48
N ASP A 81 -19.80 -2.66 5.64
CA ASP A 81 -20.59 -3.89 5.64
C ASP A 81 -19.68 -5.12 5.53
N ALA A 82 -20.17 -6.25 6.02
CA ALA A 82 -19.47 -7.53 5.96
C ALA A 82 -19.17 -7.98 4.52
N MET A 83 -19.89 -7.47 3.51
CA MET A 83 -19.57 -7.75 2.10
C MET A 83 -18.18 -7.25 1.69
N TYR A 84 -17.62 -6.25 2.38
CA TYR A 84 -16.27 -5.75 2.10
C TYR A 84 -15.18 -6.54 2.80
N ASP A 85 -15.49 -7.65 3.47
CA ASP A 85 -14.49 -8.52 4.09
C ASP A 85 -13.46 -9.04 3.06
N PRO A 86 -12.16 -9.12 3.40
CA PRO A 86 -11.12 -9.63 2.50
C PRO A 86 -11.36 -11.06 2.01
N SER A 87 -12.13 -11.88 2.73
CA SER A 87 -12.51 -13.23 2.27
C SER A 87 -13.38 -13.22 1.00
N ASN A 88 -14.00 -12.09 0.65
CA ASN A 88 -14.86 -11.95 -0.54
C ASN A 88 -14.07 -11.67 -1.83
N GLY A 89 -12.85 -12.23 -1.94
CA GLY A 89 -12.02 -12.11 -3.13
C GLY A 89 -10.95 -11.02 -3.04
N ARG A 90 -10.03 -11.08 -4.00
CA ARG A 90 -8.86 -10.22 -4.08
C ARG A 90 -9.04 -9.14 -5.14
N TYR A 91 -8.74 -7.89 -4.80
CA TYR A 91 -8.62 -6.83 -5.78
C TYR A 91 -7.20 -6.80 -6.35
N VAL A 92 -7.08 -6.83 -7.67
CA VAL A 92 -5.81 -6.67 -8.37
C VAL A 92 -5.83 -5.33 -9.11
N ILE A 93 -4.97 -4.41 -8.70
CA ILE A 93 -4.92 -3.02 -9.15
C ILE A 93 -3.67 -2.81 -10.02
N PRO A 94 -3.80 -2.39 -11.28
CA PRO A 94 -2.65 -2.03 -12.09
C PRO A 94 -2.14 -0.63 -11.70
N CYS A 95 -0.83 -0.53 -11.52
CA CYS A 95 -0.13 0.68 -11.09
C CYS A 95 0.76 1.18 -12.21
N VAL A 96 0.68 2.47 -12.51
CA VAL A 96 1.55 3.11 -13.51
C VAL A 96 2.43 4.12 -12.81
N VAL A 97 3.75 3.97 -12.95
CA VAL A 97 4.72 4.83 -12.25
C VAL A 97 5.33 5.83 -13.21
N HIS A 98 5.14 7.11 -12.93
CA HIS A 98 5.68 8.23 -13.70
C HIS A 98 6.89 8.82 -12.96
N VAL A 99 8.10 8.44 -13.37
CA VAL A 99 9.33 9.00 -12.84
C VAL A 99 9.66 10.29 -13.58
N ILE A 100 9.57 11.42 -12.89
CA ILE A 100 9.87 12.75 -13.40
C ILE A 100 11.22 13.17 -12.82
N THR A 101 12.10 13.73 -13.65
CA THR A 101 13.44 14.18 -13.27
C THR A 101 13.68 15.60 -13.81
N ASP A 102 14.66 16.33 -13.27
CA ASP A 102 15.12 17.57 -13.89
C ASP A 102 16.22 17.35 -14.95
N GLY A 103 16.56 16.09 -15.23
CA GLY A 103 17.66 15.69 -16.11
C GLY A 103 19.01 15.53 -15.40
N SER A 104 19.13 15.96 -14.14
CA SER A 104 20.34 15.84 -13.31
C SER A 104 20.13 15.07 -12.02
N VAL A 105 18.95 15.20 -11.40
CA VAL A 105 18.52 14.50 -10.18
C VAL A 105 17.12 13.94 -10.36
N GLY A 106 16.68 13.09 -9.42
CA GLY A 106 15.34 12.49 -9.44
C GLY A 106 15.26 11.14 -10.15
N SER A 107 16.36 10.62 -10.69
CA SER A 107 16.37 9.34 -11.40
C SER A 107 16.13 8.17 -10.45
N VAL A 108 15.14 7.35 -10.77
CA VAL A 108 14.86 6.05 -10.17
C VAL A 108 14.92 5.02 -11.28
N ASP A 109 15.53 3.85 -11.07
CA ASP A 109 15.55 2.80 -12.10
C ASP A 109 14.37 1.83 -11.95
N LEU A 110 14.16 1.00 -12.98
CA LEU A 110 13.04 0.05 -13.03
C LEU A 110 13.08 -0.97 -11.87
N SER A 111 14.27 -1.37 -11.42
CA SER A 111 14.40 -2.33 -10.32
C SER A 111 13.97 -1.72 -8.99
N CYS A 112 14.27 -0.44 -8.79
CA CYS A 112 13.83 0.30 -7.61
C CYS A 112 12.31 0.54 -7.62
N VAL A 113 11.73 0.81 -8.80
CA VAL A 113 10.27 0.90 -8.97
C VAL A 113 9.61 -0.44 -8.65
N GLN A 114 10.10 -1.55 -9.20
CA GLN A 114 9.57 -2.89 -8.91
C GLN A 114 9.64 -3.18 -7.41
N GLY A 115 10.76 -2.91 -6.75
CA GLY A 115 10.88 -3.09 -5.31
C GLY A 115 9.93 -2.22 -4.48
N ALA A 116 9.49 -1.06 -4.98
CA ALA A 116 8.42 -0.28 -4.33
C ALA A 116 7.08 -1.02 -4.38
N ILE A 117 6.74 -1.59 -5.53
CA ILE A 117 5.52 -2.40 -5.71
C ILE A 117 5.59 -3.68 -4.86
N ASP A 118 6.77 -4.29 -4.75
CA ASP A 118 6.98 -5.45 -3.87
C ASP A 118 6.78 -5.10 -2.39
N ILE A 119 7.31 -3.96 -1.92
CA ILE A 119 7.08 -3.47 -0.54
C ILE A 119 5.59 -3.19 -0.32
N LEU A 120 4.93 -2.53 -1.28
CA LEU A 120 3.50 -2.24 -1.21
C LEU A 120 2.68 -3.53 -1.09
N ASN A 121 2.99 -4.55 -1.91
CA ASN A 121 2.35 -5.87 -1.81
C ASN A 121 2.68 -6.57 -0.48
N ASN A 122 3.91 -6.49 0.00
CA ASN A 122 4.28 -7.08 1.29
C ASN A 122 3.45 -6.52 2.45
N ASP A 123 3.29 -5.21 2.49
CA ASP A 123 2.51 -4.52 3.52
C ASP A 123 1.00 -4.79 3.36
N PHE A 124 0.43 -4.64 2.16
CA PHE A 124 -1.02 -4.84 1.93
C PHE A 124 -1.46 -6.31 2.01
N ARG A 125 -0.54 -7.26 1.82
CA ARG A 125 -0.83 -8.70 1.88
C ARG A 125 -0.40 -9.35 3.17
N ALA A 126 0.11 -8.58 4.14
CA ALA A 126 0.72 -9.08 5.36
C ALA A 126 1.69 -10.26 5.08
N ALA A 127 2.56 -10.08 4.08
CA ALA A 127 3.35 -11.17 3.52
C ALA A 127 4.29 -11.76 4.59
N SER A 128 4.32 -13.09 4.67
CA SER A 128 5.13 -13.83 5.63
C SER A 128 6.61 -13.49 5.51
N GLY A 129 7.29 -13.33 6.66
CA GLY A 129 8.72 -12.99 6.70
C GLY A 129 9.04 -11.51 6.46
N THR A 130 8.03 -10.67 6.28
CA THR A 130 8.16 -9.20 6.18
C THR A 130 7.75 -8.55 7.50
N PRO A 131 8.11 -7.28 7.77
CA PRO A 131 7.69 -6.67 9.02
C PRO A 131 6.17 -6.45 9.11
N GLY A 132 5.42 -6.51 8.00
CA GLY A 132 3.95 -6.50 8.00
C GLY A 132 3.30 -7.87 8.27
N SER A 133 4.07 -8.93 8.47
CA SER A 133 3.55 -10.30 8.63
C SER A 133 2.66 -10.52 9.86
N SER A 134 2.72 -9.65 10.86
CA SER A 134 1.82 -9.64 12.03
C SER A 134 0.47 -8.99 11.75
N GLY A 135 0.34 -8.24 10.65
CA GLY A 135 -0.88 -7.57 10.24
C GLY A 135 -1.92 -8.49 9.60
N LEU A 136 -2.93 -7.89 8.98
CA LEU A 136 -4.02 -8.59 8.30
C LEU A 136 -3.86 -8.46 6.78
N ASP A 137 -4.06 -9.56 6.05
CA ASP A 137 -4.07 -9.55 4.58
C ASP A 137 -5.32 -8.81 4.06
N THR A 138 -5.10 -7.68 3.39
CA THR A 138 -6.20 -6.85 2.84
C THR A 138 -6.88 -7.48 1.62
N GLN A 139 -6.25 -8.50 1.02
CA GLN A 139 -6.59 -9.04 -0.30
C GLN A 139 -6.67 -7.93 -1.36
N ILE A 140 -5.77 -6.95 -1.30
CA ILE A 140 -5.53 -5.95 -2.34
C ILE A 140 -4.08 -6.13 -2.82
N GLU A 141 -3.90 -6.33 -4.11
CA GLU A 141 -2.62 -6.62 -4.75
C GLU A 141 -2.37 -5.65 -5.91
N PHE A 142 -1.12 -5.29 -6.10
CA PHE A 142 -0.67 -4.25 -7.03
C PHE A 142 0.33 -4.80 -8.02
N PHE A 143 0.26 -4.37 -9.28
CA PHE A 143 1.22 -4.80 -10.30
C PHE A 143 1.50 -3.73 -11.34
N LEU A 144 2.69 -3.78 -11.96
CA LEU A 144 3.01 -2.93 -13.12
C LEU A 144 2.44 -3.58 -14.40
N PRO A 145 1.56 -2.89 -15.15
CA PRO A 145 0.96 -3.46 -16.35
C PRO A 145 2.02 -3.68 -17.45
N GLN A 146 1.96 -4.83 -18.09
CA GLN A 146 2.89 -5.21 -19.17
C GLN A 146 2.45 -4.69 -20.56
N VAL A 147 1.31 -3.99 -20.61
CA VAL A 147 0.76 -3.36 -21.81
C VAL A 147 0.24 -1.96 -21.47
N ASP A 148 0.36 -1.03 -22.42
CA ASP A 148 -0.18 0.32 -22.30
C ASP A 148 -1.68 0.41 -22.67
N GLU A 149 -2.25 1.60 -22.51
CA GLU A 149 -3.66 1.88 -22.83
C GLU A 149 -4.02 1.66 -24.32
N GLN A 150 -3.02 1.61 -25.20
CA GLN A 150 -3.18 1.33 -26.63
C GLN A 150 -2.91 -0.14 -26.97
N GLY A 151 -2.57 -0.97 -25.99
CA GLY A 151 -2.29 -2.40 -26.14
C GLY A 151 -0.87 -2.71 -26.61
N ASN A 152 0.06 -1.75 -26.59
CA ASN A 152 1.46 -2.01 -26.90
C ASN A 152 2.20 -2.53 -25.66
N PRO A 153 3.29 -3.30 -25.82
CA PRO A 153 4.14 -3.71 -24.70
C PRO A 153 4.64 -2.51 -23.89
N SER A 154 4.54 -2.60 -22.57
CA SER A 154 4.95 -1.57 -21.61
C SER A 154 5.59 -2.21 -20.38
N THR A 155 6.36 -1.44 -19.63
CA THR A 155 6.86 -1.86 -18.31
C THR A 155 5.99 -1.32 -17.17
N GLY A 156 4.91 -0.59 -17.48
CA GLY A 156 4.11 0.13 -16.48
C GLY A 156 4.83 1.33 -15.87
N VAL A 157 5.97 1.75 -16.45
CA VAL A 157 6.79 2.86 -15.96
C VAL A 157 7.13 3.81 -17.08
N THR A 158 6.97 5.11 -16.84
CA THR A 158 7.38 6.17 -17.76
C THR A 158 8.47 7.03 -17.16
N PHE A 159 9.45 7.44 -17.97
CA PHE A 159 10.55 8.31 -17.55
C PHE A 159 10.47 9.64 -18.30
N THR A 160 10.35 10.74 -17.56
CA THR A 160 10.24 12.09 -18.13
C THR A 160 11.32 13.00 -17.54
N SER A 161 12.06 13.70 -18.41
CA SER A 161 13.00 14.75 -18.00
C SER A 161 12.38 16.12 -18.24
N ASN A 162 11.84 16.73 -17.18
CA ASN A 162 11.24 18.06 -17.22
C ASN A 162 11.40 18.75 -15.85
N ALA A 163 12.32 19.71 -15.77
CA ALA A 163 12.63 20.44 -14.55
C ALA A 163 11.43 21.24 -14.00
N ASP A 164 10.57 21.78 -14.88
CA ASP A 164 9.38 22.54 -14.47
C ASP A 164 8.33 21.64 -13.81
N TRP A 165 8.28 20.36 -14.20
CA TRP A 165 7.40 19.36 -13.60
C TRP A 165 8.01 18.71 -12.37
N PHE A 166 9.34 18.55 -12.34
CA PHE A 166 10.03 17.85 -11.27
C PHE A 166 9.92 18.58 -9.93
N TYR A 167 10.09 19.91 -9.91
CA TYR A 167 10.01 20.72 -8.69
C TYR A 167 8.59 21.22 -8.46
N GLU A 168 7.74 20.34 -7.94
CA GLU A 168 6.38 20.71 -7.58
C GLU A 168 6.38 21.60 -6.33
N THR A 169 5.84 22.81 -6.49
CA THR A 169 5.69 23.78 -5.41
C THR A 169 4.32 23.73 -4.74
N SER A 170 3.30 23.22 -5.43
CA SER A 170 1.94 23.07 -4.93
C SER A 170 1.16 22.07 -5.80
N PRO A 171 0.33 21.19 -5.20
CA PRO A 171 -0.54 20.26 -5.94
C PRO A 171 -1.57 20.93 -6.86
N THR A 172 -1.76 22.25 -6.78
CA THR A 172 -2.69 23.00 -7.64
C THR A 172 -1.97 23.96 -8.59
N SER A 173 -0.64 23.92 -8.63
CA SER A 173 0.15 24.74 -9.55
C SER A 173 -0.13 24.36 -11.01
N THR A 174 0.06 25.31 -11.92
CA THR A 174 -0.09 25.07 -13.38
C THR A 174 0.80 23.92 -13.85
N ASN A 175 2.05 23.84 -13.35
CA ASN A 175 2.98 22.78 -13.73
C ASN A 175 2.52 21.42 -13.19
N SER A 176 1.97 21.38 -11.97
CA SER A 176 1.44 20.16 -11.38
C SER A 176 0.26 19.61 -12.16
N LEU A 177 -0.67 20.49 -12.54
CA LEU A 177 -1.80 20.09 -13.39
C LEU A 177 -1.31 19.64 -14.78
N ALA A 178 -0.28 20.29 -15.32
CA ALA A 178 0.25 19.97 -16.65
C ALA A 178 0.88 18.57 -16.75
N TYR A 179 1.70 18.14 -15.78
CA TYR A 179 2.29 16.79 -15.85
C TYR A 179 1.23 15.70 -15.67
N ARG A 180 0.23 15.91 -14.80
CA ARG A 180 -0.86 14.95 -14.59
C ARG A 180 -1.73 14.81 -15.84
N ASP A 181 -2.10 15.93 -16.45
CA ASP A 181 -2.84 15.93 -17.72
C ASP A 181 -2.09 15.21 -18.84
N ALA A 182 -0.77 15.44 -18.91
CA ALA A 182 0.09 14.90 -19.97
C ALA A 182 0.45 13.42 -19.78
N LEU A 183 0.67 12.96 -18.53
CA LEU A 183 1.27 11.66 -18.26
C LEU A 183 0.29 10.60 -17.79
N ALA A 184 -0.78 10.99 -17.09
CA ALA A 184 -1.67 10.02 -16.47
C ALA A 184 -2.25 9.04 -17.49
N TRP A 185 -2.26 7.77 -17.13
CA TRP A 185 -3.15 6.79 -17.76
C TRP A 185 -4.57 6.97 -17.20
N ASP A 186 -5.59 6.40 -17.84
CA ASP A 186 -6.99 6.45 -17.43
C ASP A 186 -7.13 6.13 -15.92
N PRO A 187 -7.40 7.13 -15.05
CA PRO A 187 -7.38 6.91 -13.61
C PRO A 187 -8.57 6.08 -13.11
N ASN A 188 -9.53 5.78 -13.98
CA ASN A 188 -10.56 4.79 -13.67
C ASN A 188 -10.02 3.37 -13.72
N LYS A 189 -8.90 3.13 -14.43
CA LYS A 189 -8.36 1.79 -14.68
C LYS A 189 -6.99 1.59 -14.09
N TYR A 190 -6.23 2.65 -13.84
CA TYR A 190 -4.85 2.58 -13.36
C TYR A 190 -4.63 3.51 -12.17
N MET A 191 -3.93 3.01 -11.15
CA MET A 191 -3.44 3.85 -10.07
C MET A 191 -2.17 4.54 -10.56
N ASN A 192 -2.28 5.83 -10.86
CA ASN A 192 -1.15 6.65 -11.30
C ASN A 192 -0.29 7.03 -10.08
N ILE A 193 1.01 6.73 -10.12
CA ILE A 193 1.98 7.07 -9.08
C ILE A 193 3.03 7.99 -9.69
N TYR A 194 3.13 9.23 -9.20
CA TYR A 194 4.09 10.21 -9.68
C TYR A 194 5.28 10.30 -8.73
N VAL A 195 6.48 10.11 -9.26
CA VAL A 195 7.73 10.21 -8.50
C VAL A 195 8.48 11.46 -8.96
N LEU A 196 8.58 12.43 -8.07
CA LEU A 196 9.11 13.77 -8.37
C LEU A 196 9.69 14.42 -7.10
N ASN A 197 10.01 15.73 -7.16
CA ASN A 197 10.41 16.49 -5.99
C ASN A 197 9.24 17.36 -5.49
N ILE A 198 8.66 16.95 -4.37
CA ILE A 198 7.57 17.63 -3.66
C ILE A 198 8.06 18.05 -2.26
N ALA A 199 7.33 18.96 -1.60
CA ALA A 199 7.69 19.38 -0.25
C ALA A 199 7.49 18.27 0.81
N ALA A 200 6.39 17.52 0.69
CA ALA A 200 6.06 16.39 1.57
C ALA A 200 6.83 15.11 1.18
N ALA A 201 6.78 14.07 2.02
CA ALA A 201 7.32 12.76 1.66
C ALA A 201 6.47 12.06 0.59
N GLY A 202 5.16 12.23 0.69
CA GLY A 202 4.15 11.78 -0.27
C GLY A 202 2.85 12.55 -0.05
N TYR A 203 1.91 12.40 -0.98
CA TYR A 203 0.51 12.76 -0.76
C TYR A 203 -0.42 12.02 -1.75
N ALA A 204 -1.67 11.82 -1.35
CA ALA A 204 -2.79 11.45 -2.23
C ALA A 204 -4.03 12.31 -1.92
N PHE A 205 -4.91 12.47 -2.90
CA PHE A 205 -6.22 13.07 -2.65
C PHE A 205 -7.22 11.99 -2.23
N LEU A 206 -8.01 12.27 -1.19
CA LEU A 206 -9.02 11.32 -0.71
C LEU A 206 -10.13 11.14 -1.75
N PRO A 207 -10.51 9.90 -2.09
CA PRO A 207 -11.56 9.60 -3.07
C PRO A 207 -12.96 10.03 -2.63
N VAL A 208 -13.13 10.23 -1.33
CA VAL A 208 -14.41 10.56 -0.68
C VAL A 208 -14.56 12.07 -0.45
N ASP A 209 -13.55 12.88 -0.79
CA ASP A 209 -13.50 14.31 -0.49
C ASP A 209 -14.68 15.08 -1.13
N PRO A 210 -15.46 15.87 -0.36
CA PRO A 210 -16.54 16.71 -0.88
C PRO A 210 -16.07 17.80 -1.87
N CYS A 211 -14.77 18.04 -2.02
CA CYS A 211 -14.18 19.03 -2.93
C CYS A 211 -14.13 18.60 -4.40
N ASN A 212 -14.85 17.54 -4.81
CA ASN A 212 -14.83 17.00 -6.17
C ASN A 212 -13.42 16.58 -6.67
N CYS A 213 -12.53 16.16 -5.75
CA CYS A 213 -11.32 15.40 -6.07
C CYS A 213 -11.72 13.96 -6.47
N ILE A 214 -12.54 13.88 -7.51
CA ILE A 214 -13.33 12.71 -7.91
C ILE A 214 -12.38 11.64 -8.45
N PRO A 215 -12.49 10.40 -7.96
CA PRO A 215 -11.91 9.24 -8.61
C PRO A 215 -12.14 9.23 -10.12
N GLY A 216 -11.07 9.07 -10.90
CA GLY A 216 -11.15 9.19 -12.36
C GLY A 216 -10.90 10.59 -12.90
N ASN A 217 -10.82 11.63 -12.06
CA ASN A 217 -10.36 12.95 -12.49
C ASN A 217 -8.84 12.95 -12.63
N ARG A 218 -8.37 12.88 -13.87
CA ARG A 218 -6.95 12.86 -14.25
C ARG A 218 -6.08 13.96 -13.60
N LEU A 219 -6.65 15.10 -13.24
CA LEU A 219 -5.88 16.20 -12.65
C LEU A 219 -5.62 16.06 -11.15
N TYR A 220 -6.36 15.20 -10.45
CA TYR A 220 -6.26 15.07 -8.99
C TYR A 220 -6.14 13.62 -8.53
N ASP A 221 -6.55 12.65 -9.35
CA ASP A 221 -6.41 11.24 -9.03
C ASP A 221 -4.96 10.77 -9.17
N GLY A 222 -4.41 10.22 -8.09
CA GLY A 222 -3.10 9.60 -8.09
C GLY A 222 -2.39 9.74 -6.76
N VAL A 223 -1.29 8.99 -6.65
CA VAL A 223 -0.37 9.02 -5.51
C VAL A 223 0.89 9.76 -5.94
N HIS A 224 1.38 10.67 -5.10
CA HIS A 224 2.55 11.50 -5.41
C HIS A 224 3.61 11.24 -4.36
N MET A 225 4.83 10.99 -4.80
CA MET A 225 5.92 10.52 -3.97
C MET A 225 7.16 11.36 -4.19
N ARG A 226 7.81 11.78 -3.09
CA ARG A 226 9.13 12.38 -3.17
C ARG A 226 10.15 11.32 -3.51
N THR A 227 11.06 11.62 -4.43
CA THR A 227 12.02 10.63 -4.94
C THR A 227 12.83 9.92 -3.84
N ASP A 228 13.23 10.62 -2.78
CA ASP A 228 14.02 10.06 -1.67
C ASP A 228 13.21 9.21 -0.68
N TYR A 229 11.88 9.12 -0.84
CA TYR A 229 10.96 8.28 -0.06
C TYR A 229 10.33 7.16 -0.90
N PHE A 230 10.67 7.06 -2.18
CA PHE A 230 10.12 6.08 -3.09
C PHE A 230 11.09 4.95 -3.42
N GLY A 231 10.58 3.73 -3.52
CA GLY A 231 11.31 2.57 -4.02
C GLY A 231 12.12 1.82 -2.96
N SER A 232 12.79 0.74 -3.38
CA SER A 232 13.63 -0.09 -2.51
C SER A 232 15.11 0.31 -2.50
N CYS A 233 15.50 1.29 -3.33
CA CYS A 233 16.89 1.68 -3.57
C CYS A 233 17.44 2.69 -2.55
N GLY A 234 17.12 2.51 -1.26
CA GLY A 234 17.54 3.41 -0.18
C GLY A 234 16.53 4.50 0.15
N ALA A 235 15.24 4.27 -0.17
CA ALA A 235 14.18 5.15 0.28
C ALA A 235 14.22 5.33 1.79
N GLN A 236 13.98 6.57 2.22
CA GLN A 236 13.72 6.88 3.61
C GLN A 236 12.46 6.12 4.09
N MET A 237 12.32 5.99 5.41
CA MET A 237 11.15 5.35 6.01
C MET A 237 10.91 3.90 5.52
N SER A 238 11.98 3.20 5.13
CA SER A 238 11.92 1.82 4.64
C SER A 238 10.94 1.62 3.46
N GLY A 239 10.65 2.67 2.69
CA GLY A 239 9.73 2.64 1.55
C GLY A 239 8.24 2.71 1.90
N ARG A 240 7.87 2.84 3.17
CA ARG A 240 6.46 2.75 3.65
C ARG A 240 5.60 3.98 3.47
N VAL A 241 6.19 5.08 3.01
CA VAL A 241 5.38 6.24 2.62
C VAL A 241 4.47 5.88 1.46
N LEU A 242 4.88 5.02 0.52
CA LEU A 242 3.98 4.57 -0.55
C LEU A 242 2.77 3.81 0.03
N THR A 243 3.00 2.91 0.98
CA THR A 243 1.93 2.17 1.67
C THR A 243 0.94 3.12 2.36
N HIS A 244 1.45 4.14 3.05
CA HIS A 244 0.67 5.19 3.71
C HIS A 244 -0.20 5.98 2.70
N GLU A 245 0.42 6.49 1.62
CA GLU A 245 -0.31 7.27 0.62
C GLU A 245 -1.34 6.44 -0.16
N VAL A 246 -1.07 5.16 -0.39
CA VAL A 246 -2.05 4.26 -1.00
C VAL A 246 -3.23 4.01 -0.05
N GLY A 247 -2.99 3.98 1.27
CA GLY A 247 -4.06 4.00 2.28
C GLY A 247 -4.99 5.22 2.13
N HIS A 248 -4.42 6.42 1.97
CA HIS A 248 -5.20 7.63 1.67
C HIS A 248 -5.91 7.57 0.31
N TYR A 249 -5.23 7.07 -0.73
CA TYR A 249 -5.83 6.90 -2.07
C TYR A 249 -7.05 5.96 -2.05
N LEU A 250 -7.06 5.00 -1.11
CA LEU A 250 -8.16 4.08 -0.81
C LEU A 250 -9.07 4.56 0.35
N GLY A 251 -8.96 5.82 0.74
CA GLY A 251 -9.93 6.51 1.60
C GLY A 251 -9.69 6.43 3.10
N LEU A 252 -8.54 5.93 3.56
CA LEU A 252 -8.18 5.97 4.97
C LEU A 252 -7.76 7.38 5.40
N PHE A 253 -8.13 7.77 6.61
CA PHE A 253 -7.60 8.97 7.26
C PHE A 253 -6.36 8.60 8.09
N HIS A 254 -5.61 9.62 8.51
CA HIS A 254 -4.61 9.42 9.55
C HIS A 254 -5.27 8.91 10.84
N THR A 255 -4.60 8.04 11.58
CA THR A 255 -5.11 7.49 12.86
C THR A 255 -5.40 8.55 13.92
N PHE A 256 -4.69 9.67 13.85
CA PHE A 256 -4.83 10.84 14.75
C PHE A 256 -5.74 11.93 14.17
N ASN A 257 -6.50 11.66 13.11
CA ASN A 257 -7.46 12.62 12.57
C ASN A 257 -8.49 13.00 13.64
N GLU A 258 -8.78 14.30 13.79
CA GLU A 258 -9.62 14.85 14.88
C GLU A 258 -9.13 14.57 16.31
N GLY A 259 -7.92 14.02 16.49
CA GLY A 259 -7.25 13.87 17.78
C GLY A 259 -8.02 12.96 18.76
N CYS A 260 -8.17 13.43 20.01
CA CYS A 260 -8.94 12.74 21.05
C CYS A 260 -10.46 12.99 20.98
N ASP A 261 -11.03 13.19 19.79
CA ASP A 261 -12.49 13.23 19.68
C ASP A 261 -13.09 11.92 20.19
N SER A 262 -14.12 12.04 21.03
CA SER A 262 -14.83 10.93 21.67
C SER A 262 -16.26 10.78 21.15
N GLY A 263 -16.54 11.37 19.98
CA GLY A 263 -17.73 11.13 19.20
C GLY A 263 -17.90 9.66 18.80
N SER A 264 -18.94 9.38 18.02
CA SER A 264 -19.14 8.03 17.48
C SER A 264 -17.98 7.70 16.55
N CYS A 265 -17.23 6.63 16.82
CA CYS A 265 -16.02 6.26 16.06
C CYS A 265 -16.24 6.11 14.54
N ASN A 266 -17.47 5.82 14.11
CA ASN A 266 -17.84 5.79 12.69
C ASN A 266 -17.99 7.18 12.04
N ALA A 267 -18.08 8.26 12.83
CA ALA A 267 -18.42 9.61 12.39
C ALA A 267 -17.48 10.70 12.95
N SER A 268 -16.52 10.33 13.80
CA SER A 268 -15.45 11.16 14.34
C SER A 268 -14.09 10.44 14.23
N GLY A 269 -13.00 11.12 14.55
CA GLY A 269 -11.66 10.51 14.52
C GLY A 269 -11.18 10.22 13.09
N ASP A 270 -10.54 9.08 12.90
CA ASP A 270 -10.20 8.53 11.57
C ASP A 270 -11.38 7.81 10.89
N ARG A 271 -12.57 7.84 11.53
CA ARG A 271 -13.80 7.15 11.11
C ARG A 271 -13.71 5.62 11.17
N ILE A 272 -12.80 5.06 11.96
CA ILE A 272 -12.58 3.62 12.10
C ILE A 272 -12.79 3.21 13.56
N CYS A 273 -13.63 2.21 13.82
CA CYS A 273 -14.01 1.87 15.19
C CYS A 273 -13.04 0.91 15.91
N ASP A 274 -12.21 0.19 15.16
CA ASP A 274 -11.15 -0.65 15.70
C ASP A 274 -9.76 0.02 15.73
N THR A 275 -9.66 1.28 15.31
CA THR A 275 -8.49 2.13 15.58
C THR A 275 -8.70 2.90 16.89
N ASN A 276 -7.77 2.79 17.83
CA ASN A 276 -7.82 3.63 19.04
C ASN A 276 -7.61 5.11 18.67
N PRO A 277 -8.33 6.06 19.29
CA PRO A 277 -8.10 7.48 19.08
C PRO A 277 -6.71 7.89 19.57
N GLN A 278 -6.09 8.80 18.83
CA GLN A 278 -4.72 9.25 19.05
C GLN A 278 -4.65 10.78 19.00
N ALA A 279 -3.97 11.41 19.96
CA ALA A 279 -3.97 12.87 20.09
C ALA A 279 -3.25 13.58 18.93
N GLU A 280 -2.14 13.02 18.47
CA GLU A 280 -1.26 13.54 17.43
C GLU A 280 -0.43 12.39 16.83
N GLY A 281 0.13 12.58 15.63
CA GLY A 281 0.99 11.58 15.00
C GLY A 281 2.23 11.25 15.84
N SER A 282 2.68 10.01 15.78
CA SER A 282 3.85 9.58 16.56
C SER A 282 5.13 10.02 15.86
N TYR A 283 5.91 10.94 16.44
CA TYR A 283 7.17 11.42 15.85
C TYR A 283 8.42 10.74 16.44
N GLY A 284 8.21 9.73 17.29
CA GLY A 284 9.27 8.90 17.84
C GLY A 284 9.87 7.97 16.80
N PHE A 285 11.21 7.94 16.70
CA PHE A 285 11.92 7.04 15.79
C PHE A 285 12.29 5.68 16.43
N ASP A 286 11.84 5.43 17.66
CA ASP A 286 12.32 4.36 18.56
C ASP A 286 11.36 3.15 18.65
N CYS A 287 10.34 3.09 17.79
CA CYS A 287 9.30 2.05 17.81
C CYS A 287 8.69 1.85 19.21
N ASN A 288 8.64 2.86 20.07
CA ASN A 288 7.98 2.72 21.37
C ASN A 288 6.46 2.67 21.22
N THR A 289 5.81 2.20 22.28
CA THR A 289 4.36 2.30 22.43
C THR A 289 4.05 3.52 23.26
N TYR A 290 3.25 4.41 22.68
CA TYR A 290 2.74 5.62 23.30
C TYR A 290 1.29 5.42 23.74
N GLN A 291 0.81 6.35 24.55
CA GLN A 291 -0.55 6.35 25.06
C GLN A 291 -1.07 7.78 25.09
N SER A 292 -2.19 7.99 24.41
CA SER A 292 -2.96 9.21 24.46
C SER A 292 -4.46 8.87 24.46
N CYS A 293 -5.30 9.88 24.67
CA CYS A 293 -6.76 9.73 24.63
C CYS A 293 -7.36 8.61 25.54
N GLY A 294 -6.60 8.11 26.53
CA GLY A 294 -7.02 7.05 27.45
C GLY A 294 -6.76 5.61 26.98
N SER A 295 -6.09 5.42 25.84
CA SER A 295 -5.76 4.12 25.25
C SER A 295 -4.31 4.08 24.73
N ALA A 296 -3.87 2.93 24.23
CA ALA A 296 -2.61 2.84 23.49
C ALA A 296 -2.78 3.46 22.10
N ASP A 297 -1.78 4.23 21.68
CA ASP A 297 -1.76 4.84 20.35
C ASP A 297 -1.48 3.75 19.30
N PRO A 298 -2.04 3.86 18.09
CA PRO A 298 -1.82 2.93 16.99
C PRO A 298 -0.43 3.17 16.32
N ASP A 299 0.65 3.03 17.10
CA ASP A 299 2.03 3.32 16.68
C ASP A 299 2.61 2.41 15.60
N ARG A 300 1.95 1.26 15.37
CA ARG A 300 2.33 0.26 14.35
C ARG A 300 1.50 0.37 13.08
N ASN A 301 0.46 1.20 13.09
CA ASN A 301 -0.44 1.32 11.97
C ASN A 301 0.18 2.10 10.82
N TYR A 302 -0.01 1.64 9.59
CA TYR A 302 0.51 2.31 8.40
C TYR A 302 -0.03 3.74 8.23
N MET A 303 -1.19 4.08 8.81
CA MET A 303 -1.80 5.42 8.73
C MET A 303 -1.37 6.38 9.84
N ASN A 304 -0.42 5.98 10.71
CA ASN A 304 0.22 6.88 11.66
C ASN A 304 1.51 7.47 11.06
N TYR A 305 2.07 8.47 11.72
CA TYR A 305 3.44 8.93 11.50
C TYR A 305 4.39 8.18 12.44
N GLY A 306 5.69 8.18 12.11
CA GLY A 306 6.68 7.48 12.92
C GLY A 306 7.92 7.14 12.14
N ASN A 307 8.58 6.06 12.54
CA ASN A 307 9.66 5.45 11.77
C ASN A 307 9.08 4.31 10.94
N GLY A 308 9.32 4.36 9.63
CA GLY A 308 8.77 3.38 8.71
C GLY A 308 9.15 1.94 9.07
N SER A 309 10.32 1.68 9.67
CA SER A 309 10.68 0.31 10.09
C SER A 309 9.73 -0.28 11.15
N CYS A 310 8.97 0.56 11.85
CA CYS A 310 8.04 0.15 12.90
C CYS A 310 6.62 -0.11 12.40
N PHE A 311 6.26 0.20 11.15
CA PHE A 311 4.89 -0.05 10.69
C PHE A 311 4.67 -1.52 10.31
N GLU A 312 3.50 -2.04 10.67
CA GLU A 312 3.18 -3.47 10.64
C GLU A 312 1.75 -3.76 10.15
N ASP A 313 0.77 -2.85 10.33
CA ASP A 313 -0.64 -3.23 10.14
C ASP A 313 -1.60 -2.18 9.55
N PHE A 314 -2.67 -2.73 8.97
CA PHE A 314 -3.99 -2.10 8.85
C PHE A 314 -4.98 -2.88 9.74
N THR A 315 -5.98 -2.20 10.28
CA THR A 315 -7.06 -2.82 11.06
C THR A 315 -8.14 -3.45 10.17
N SER A 316 -9.06 -4.23 10.76
CA SER A 316 -10.13 -4.89 9.99
C SER A 316 -11.10 -3.88 9.37
N ASP A 317 -11.49 -2.84 10.11
CA ASP A 317 -12.37 -1.79 9.60
C ASP A 317 -11.63 -0.90 8.57
N GLN A 318 -10.32 -0.66 8.71
CA GLN A 318 -9.52 0.01 7.66
C GLN A 318 -9.54 -0.79 6.35
N ILE A 319 -9.32 -2.11 6.41
CA ILE A 319 -9.37 -2.99 5.24
C ILE A 319 -10.74 -2.92 4.57
N ARG A 320 -11.82 -3.05 5.35
CA ARG A 320 -13.19 -3.00 4.80
C ARG A 320 -13.52 -1.62 4.22
N ARG A 321 -13.03 -0.53 4.82
CA ARG A 321 -13.17 0.82 4.25
C ARG A 321 -12.48 0.96 2.91
N MET A 322 -11.23 0.49 2.78
CA MET A 322 -10.50 0.51 1.51
C MET A 322 -11.22 -0.28 0.41
N ARG A 323 -11.78 -1.44 0.76
CA ARG A 323 -12.54 -2.28 -0.18
C ARG A 323 -13.89 -1.65 -0.56
N CYS A 324 -14.60 -1.03 0.39
CA CYS A 324 -15.77 -0.21 0.06
C CYS A 324 -15.44 0.93 -0.91
N VAL A 325 -14.28 1.57 -0.77
CA VAL A 325 -13.84 2.61 -1.70
C VAL A 325 -13.62 2.07 -3.11
N LEU A 326 -13.01 0.88 -3.23
CA LEU A 326 -12.86 0.21 -4.52
C LEU A 326 -14.20 -0.07 -5.20
N GLU A 327 -15.20 -0.52 -4.45
CA GLU A 327 -16.52 -0.83 -5.03
C GLU A 327 -17.39 0.40 -5.28
N SER A 328 -17.40 1.36 -4.36
CA SER A 328 -18.34 2.48 -4.38
C SER A 328 -17.83 3.68 -5.17
N TYR A 329 -16.52 3.86 -5.22
CA TYR A 329 -15.89 5.07 -5.77
C TYR A 329 -14.91 4.76 -6.91
N ARG A 330 -14.29 3.57 -6.93
CA ARG A 330 -13.28 3.17 -7.94
C ARG A 330 -13.62 1.82 -8.63
N PRO A 331 -14.87 1.58 -9.08
CA PRO A 331 -15.32 0.23 -9.48
C PRO A 331 -14.63 -0.37 -10.72
N GLN A 332 -13.85 0.44 -11.45
CA GLN A 332 -13.11 0.00 -12.63
C GLN A 332 -11.60 -0.12 -12.37
N LEU A 333 -11.11 0.31 -11.20
CA LEU A 333 -9.68 0.43 -10.92
C LEU A 333 -9.06 -0.95 -10.68
N GLY A 334 -9.72 -1.77 -9.87
CA GLY A 334 -9.27 -3.11 -9.54
C GLY A 334 -10.15 -4.17 -10.19
N THR A 335 -9.53 -5.25 -10.65
CA THR A 335 -10.28 -6.46 -11.00
C THR A 335 -10.47 -7.29 -9.73
N LEU A 336 -11.72 -7.58 -9.38
CA LEU A 336 -12.03 -8.52 -8.31
C LEU A 336 -11.84 -9.94 -8.85
N VAL A 337 -10.84 -10.64 -8.34
CA VAL A 337 -10.57 -12.05 -8.64
C VAL A 337 -10.91 -12.88 -7.42
N PHE A 338 -11.67 -13.95 -7.61
CA PHE A 338 -11.93 -14.89 -6.53
C PHE A 338 -10.83 -15.94 -6.52
N PRO A 339 -10.15 -16.17 -5.38
CA PRO A 339 -9.20 -17.27 -5.31
C PRO A 339 -9.93 -18.58 -5.63
N GLY A 340 -9.17 -19.49 -6.23
CA GLY A 340 -9.59 -20.84 -6.53
C GLY A 340 -8.67 -21.84 -5.85
N ALA A 341 -9.11 -23.10 -5.78
CA ALA A 341 -8.30 -24.22 -5.37
C ALA A 341 -7.07 -24.34 -6.27
N CYS A 342 -5.90 -24.32 -5.63
CA CYS A 342 -4.62 -24.62 -6.21
C CYS A 342 -4.18 -26.00 -5.71
N CYS A 343 -4.10 -26.96 -6.63
CA CYS A 343 -3.84 -28.36 -6.30
C CYS A 343 -2.38 -28.73 -6.52
N PHE A 344 -1.78 -29.36 -5.51
CA PHE A 344 -0.41 -29.86 -5.55
C PHE A 344 -0.38 -31.38 -5.78
N GLU A 345 0.78 -31.90 -6.19
CA GLU A 345 0.96 -33.34 -6.47
C GLU A 345 0.79 -34.23 -5.24
N ASP A 346 1.02 -33.68 -4.04
CA ASP A 346 0.83 -34.38 -2.76
C ASP A 346 -0.64 -34.41 -2.31
N GLY A 347 -1.56 -33.87 -3.12
CA GLY A 347 -2.99 -33.80 -2.83
C GLY A 347 -3.38 -32.67 -1.89
N SER A 348 -2.43 -31.82 -1.47
CA SER A 348 -2.75 -30.60 -0.74
C SER A 348 -3.47 -29.59 -1.64
N CYS A 349 -4.28 -28.75 -1.00
CA CYS A 349 -5.05 -27.70 -1.65
C CYS A 349 -4.86 -26.39 -0.90
N GLU A 350 -4.55 -25.33 -1.63
CA GLU A 350 -4.52 -23.98 -1.09
C GLU A 350 -5.35 -23.04 -1.96
N LEU A 351 -6.00 -22.04 -1.36
CA LEU A 351 -6.69 -21.00 -2.12
C LEU A 351 -5.67 -20.01 -2.66
N ALA A 352 -5.56 -19.92 -3.98
CA ALA A 352 -4.65 -19.00 -4.67
C ALA A 352 -5.34 -18.31 -5.84
N THR A 353 -4.73 -17.27 -6.40
CA THR A 353 -5.10 -16.77 -7.73
C THR A 353 -4.52 -17.70 -8.80
N GLU A 354 -4.95 -17.57 -10.06
CA GLU A 354 -4.39 -18.36 -11.17
C GLU A 354 -2.85 -18.18 -11.27
N SER A 355 -2.38 -16.92 -11.25
CA SER A 355 -0.95 -16.60 -11.28
C SER A 355 -0.23 -17.17 -10.06
N GLY A 356 -0.75 -16.92 -8.86
CA GLY A 356 -0.11 -17.37 -7.62
C GLY A 356 -0.01 -18.90 -7.57
N CYS A 357 -1.01 -19.61 -8.10
CA CYS A 357 -0.97 -21.06 -8.21
C CYS A 357 0.13 -21.54 -9.17
N ALA A 358 0.29 -20.87 -10.32
CA ALA A 358 1.35 -21.19 -11.27
C ALA A 358 2.75 -20.92 -10.70
N ASP A 359 2.92 -19.83 -9.93
CA ASP A 359 4.21 -19.44 -9.33
C ASP A 359 4.75 -20.47 -8.32
N VAL A 360 3.85 -21.17 -7.62
CA VAL A 360 4.18 -22.24 -6.68
C VAL A 360 4.12 -23.65 -7.30
N GLY A 361 3.93 -23.74 -8.63
CA GLY A 361 3.91 -25.01 -9.36
C GLY A 361 2.65 -25.86 -9.15
N GLY A 362 1.55 -25.27 -8.66
CA GLY A 362 0.27 -25.95 -8.50
C GLY A 362 -0.59 -25.92 -9.75
N THR A 363 -1.68 -26.70 -9.74
CA THR A 363 -2.70 -26.74 -10.80
C THR A 363 -3.96 -26.01 -10.37
N TYR A 364 -4.25 -24.88 -11.01
CA TYR A 364 -5.40 -24.04 -10.69
C TYR A 364 -6.73 -24.66 -11.18
N GLN A 365 -7.73 -24.72 -10.29
CA GLN A 365 -9.04 -25.32 -10.57
C GLN A 365 -10.10 -24.30 -11.01
N GLY A 366 -9.72 -23.04 -11.24
CA GLY A 366 -10.61 -21.96 -11.66
C GLY A 366 -11.13 -21.12 -10.49
N GLU A 367 -11.57 -19.90 -10.80
CA GLU A 367 -12.03 -18.92 -9.80
C GLU A 367 -13.21 -19.45 -8.98
N GLY A 368 -13.16 -19.25 -7.66
CA GLY A 368 -14.21 -19.66 -6.74
C GLY A 368 -14.28 -21.16 -6.47
N SER A 369 -13.36 -21.97 -7.01
CA SER A 369 -13.21 -23.36 -6.59
C SER A 369 -12.69 -23.42 -5.15
N ALA A 370 -13.25 -24.32 -4.34
CA ALA A 370 -12.95 -24.40 -2.92
C ALA A 370 -11.96 -25.53 -2.61
N CYS A 371 -11.09 -25.31 -1.63
CA CYS A 371 -10.27 -26.37 -1.03
C CYS A 371 -11.00 -27.18 0.04
N GLU A 372 -12.24 -26.82 0.37
CA GLU A 372 -13.06 -27.54 1.33
C GLU A 372 -14.49 -27.74 0.81
N PRO A 373 -14.94 -29.00 0.58
CA PRO A 373 -14.15 -30.23 0.71
C PRO A 373 -13.00 -30.29 -0.32
N ASN A 374 -11.83 -30.82 0.08
CA ASN A 374 -10.65 -30.91 -0.79
C ASN A 374 -10.99 -31.67 -2.09
N ASN A 375 -10.97 -30.93 -3.20
CA ASN A 375 -11.28 -31.41 -4.54
C ASN A 375 -10.03 -31.72 -5.36
N CYS A 376 -8.84 -31.57 -4.78
CA CYS A 376 -7.58 -31.85 -5.46
C CYS A 376 -7.35 -33.35 -5.64
N PRO A 377 -6.75 -33.76 -6.77
CA PRO A 377 -6.35 -35.15 -6.97
C PRO A 377 -5.50 -35.63 -5.79
N GLN A 378 -6.00 -36.63 -5.06
CA GLN A 378 -5.23 -37.22 -3.97
C GLN A 378 -4.17 -38.16 -4.56
N PRO A 379 -2.94 -38.17 -4.02
CA PRO A 379 -1.93 -39.12 -4.45
C PRO A 379 -2.45 -40.54 -4.21
N PRO A 380 -2.06 -41.50 -5.06
CA PRO A 380 -2.46 -42.88 -4.88
C PRO A 380 -1.98 -43.40 -3.53
N THR A 381 -2.87 -44.08 -2.80
CA THR A 381 -2.50 -44.78 -1.58
C THR A 381 -1.68 -46.01 -1.93
N LEU A 382 -0.49 -46.11 -1.32
CA LEU A 382 0.39 -47.26 -1.46
C LEU A 382 0.17 -48.25 -0.32
N GLY A 383 0.50 -49.52 -0.57
CA GLY A 383 0.47 -50.56 0.43
C GLY A 383 1.44 -51.69 0.10
N ALA A 384 1.75 -52.52 1.11
CA ALA A 384 2.63 -53.65 0.98
C ALA A 384 2.07 -54.68 -0.01
N CYS A 385 2.85 -54.95 -1.05
CA CYS A 385 2.61 -56.00 -2.03
C CYS A 385 3.59 -57.15 -1.79
N CYS A 386 3.09 -58.28 -1.29
CA CYS A 386 3.93 -59.47 -1.08
C CYS A 386 4.00 -60.30 -2.37
N LEU A 387 5.20 -60.40 -2.96
CA LEU A 387 5.43 -61.14 -4.20
C LEU A 387 5.73 -62.63 -3.95
N PRO A 388 5.51 -63.52 -4.94
CA PRO A 388 5.77 -64.96 -4.78
C PRO A 388 7.22 -65.34 -4.50
N ASP A 389 8.17 -64.46 -4.80
CA ASP A 389 9.60 -64.64 -4.53
C ASP A 389 10.01 -64.21 -3.10
N LEU A 390 9.03 -63.94 -2.24
CA LEU A 390 9.19 -63.44 -0.87
C LEU A 390 9.72 -62.01 -0.76
N SER A 391 9.81 -61.28 -1.87
CA SER A 391 10.05 -59.83 -1.84
C SER A 391 8.77 -59.07 -1.50
N CYS A 392 8.95 -57.85 -1.00
CA CYS A 392 7.85 -56.94 -0.69
C CYS A 392 8.19 -55.55 -1.22
N SER A 393 7.20 -54.90 -1.85
CA SER A 393 7.29 -53.52 -2.34
C SER A 393 6.03 -52.75 -1.96
N GLU A 394 6.16 -51.48 -1.62
CA GLU A 394 5.02 -50.57 -1.42
C GLU A 394 4.61 -50.00 -2.78
N VAL A 395 3.45 -50.42 -3.28
CA VAL A 395 2.91 -50.05 -4.60
C VAL A 395 1.40 -49.88 -4.51
N GLU A 396 0.76 -49.38 -5.56
CA GLU A 396 -0.70 -49.34 -5.65
C GLU A 396 -1.31 -50.74 -5.71
N ALA A 397 -2.56 -50.89 -5.26
CA ALA A 397 -3.31 -52.14 -5.37
C ALA A 397 -3.38 -52.68 -6.83
N SER A 398 -3.50 -51.78 -7.81
CA SER A 398 -3.58 -52.11 -9.24
C SER A 398 -2.23 -52.63 -9.78
N GLU A 399 -1.13 -52.02 -9.36
CA GLU A 399 0.22 -52.42 -9.69
C GLU A 399 0.57 -53.76 -9.01
N CYS A 400 0.19 -53.94 -7.74
CA CYS A 400 0.39 -55.21 -7.04
C CYS A 400 -0.29 -56.38 -7.75
N ALA A 401 -1.51 -56.16 -8.27
CA ALA A 401 -2.22 -57.15 -9.07
C ALA A 401 -1.48 -57.46 -10.40
N THR A 402 -0.88 -56.45 -11.02
CA THR A 402 -0.09 -56.61 -12.26
C THR A 402 1.21 -57.38 -12.01
N LEU A 403 1.83 -57.18 -10.85
CA LEU A 403 3.02 -57.91 -10.40
C LEU A 403 2.72 -59.34 -9.93
N GLY A 404 1.45 -59.73 -9.82
CA GLY A 404 1.03 -61.03 -9.31
C GLY A 404 1.24 -61.20 -7.81
N GLY A 405 1.27 -60.10 -7.06
CA GLY A 405 1.42 -60.07 -5.62
C GLY A 405 0.11 -60.09 -4.85
N ASP A 406 0.23 -60.26 -3.53
CA ASP A 406 -0.87 -60.22 -2.58
C ASP A 406 -0.85 -58.90 -1.81
N TYR A 407 -1.76 -57.98 -2.15
CA TYR A 407 -1.86 -56.62 -1.60
C TYR A 407 -2.44 -56.64 -0.19
N LYS A 408 -1.74 -56.03 0.78
CA LYS A 408 -2.11 -56.07 2.20
C LYS A 408 -2.99 -54.91 2.67
N GLY A 409 -3.41 -54.05 1.75
CA GLY A 409 -4.24 -52.89 2.02
C GLY A 409 -3.42 -51.61 2.07
N ASP A 410 -4.11 -50.49 1.97
CA ASP A 410 -3.50 -49.15 2.00
C ASP A 410 -2.76 -48.92 3.34
N ASP A 411 -1.65 -48.19 3.28
CA ASP A 411 -0.76 -47.87 4.41
C ASP A 411 -0.12 -49.08 5.10
N SER A 412 -0.23 -50.28 4.53
CA SER A 412 0.51 -51.44 5.00
C SER A 412 1.97 -51.36 4.58
N VAL A 413 2.88 -51.74 5.48
CA VAL A 413 4.34 -51.68 5.27
C VAL A 413 4.94 -53.06 5.05
N CYS A 414 5.97 -53.09 4.22
CA CYS A 414 6.92 -54.20 4.13
C CYS A 414 7.84 -54.21 5.38
#